data_AF-A0A1F6VNK5-F1
#
_entry.id   AF-A0A1F6VNK5-F1
#
_cell.length_a   1.000
_cell.length_b   1.000
_cell.length_c   1.000
_cell.angle_alpha   90.00
_cell.angle_beta   90.00
_cell.angle_gamma   90.00
#
_symmetry.space_group_name_H-M   'P 1'
#
loop_
_entity.id
_entity.type
_entity.pdbx_description
1 polymer ?
#
loop_
_entity_poly.entity_id
_entity_poly.type
_entity_poly.pdbx_seq_one_letter_code
_entity_poly.pdbx_strand_id
1 'polypeptide(L)' 'MNKKKIVIIVVILVIIIVVIGYLFLSSKTPFQSIENVNQGVLPSLGESTNPLKNKPNVNPVDVSNPFRSIKTNPFQ' A
#
# COMPACT_ATOMS: atom_id res chain seq x y z
N MET A 1 -3.32 23.60 -51.83
CA MET A 1 -3.25 22.28 -51.17
C MET A 1 -4.14 21.29 -51.94
N ASN A 2 -3.62 20.11 -52.29
CA ASN A 2 -4.35 19.19 -53.18
C ASN A 2 -5.59 18.63 -52.47
N LYS A 3 -6.74 18.58 -53.15
CA LYS A 3 -8.01 18.07 -52.58
C LYS A 3 -7.85 16.69 -51.92
N LYS A 4 -7.06 15.80 -52.53
CA LYS A 4 -6.70 14.49 -51.97
C LYS A 4 -5.90 14.59 -50.66
N LYS A 5 -4.96 15.53 -50.57
CA LYS A 5 -4.16 15.76 -49.36
C LYS A 5 -5.02 16.34 -48.23
N ILE A 6 -5.99 17.21 -48.55
CA ILE A 6 -6.96 17.76 -47.58
C ILE A 6 -7.81 16.64 -46.99
N VAL A 7 -8.35 15.77 -47.83
CA VAL A 7 -9.19 14.64 -47.38
C VAL A 7 -8.40 13.71 -46.46
N ILE A 8 -7.15 13.38 -46.79
CA ILE A 8 -6.30 12.52 -45.95
C ILE A 8 -6.07 13.16 -44.57
N ILE A 9 -5.77 14.46 -44.51
CA ILE A 9 -5.54 15.17 -43.25
C ILE A 9 -6.80 15.14 -42.37
N VAL A 10 -7.98 15.36 -42.95
CA VAL A 10 -9.26 15.32 -42.21
C VAL A 10 -9.53 13.93 -41.65
N VAL A 11 -9.30 12.87 -42.44
CA VAL A 11 -9.50 11.49 -41.98
C VAL A 11 -8.57 11.16 -40.80
N ILE A 12 -7.28 11.54 -40.88
CA ILE A 12 -6.32 11.33 -39.79
C ILE A 12 -6.76 12.08 -38.52
N LEU A 13 -7.22 13.33 -38.67
CA LEU A 13 -7.69 14.14 -37.54
C LEU A 13 -8.90 13.50 -36.84
N VAL A 14 -9.84 12.94 -37.60
CA VAL A 14 -11.01 12.22 -37.04
C VAL A 14 -10.56 10.97 -36.28
N ILE A 15 -9.62 10.18 -36.82
CA ILE A 15 -9.09 8.98 -36.15
C ILE A 15 -8.42 9.36 -34.82
N ILE A 16 -7.64 10.44 -34.79
CA ILE A 16 -7.00 10.93 -33.56
C ILE A 16 -8.03 11.30 -32.49
N ILE A 17 -9.11 12.00 -32.87
CA ILE A 17 -10.18 12.38 -31.95
C ILE A 17 -10.88 11.13 -31.37
N VAL A 18 -11.13 10.11 -32.20
CA VAL A 18 -11.75 8.85 -31.76
C VAL A 18 -10.84 8.11 -30.77
N VAL A 19 -9.53 8.03 -31.05
CA VAL A 19 -8.56 7.37 -30.17
C VAL A 19 -8.46 8.10 -28.83
N ILE A 20 -8.35 9.43 -28.83
CA ILE A 20 -8.29 10.24 -27.60
C ILE A 20 -9.58 10.08 -26.79
N GLY A 21 -10.75 10.14 -27.44
CA GLY A 21 -12.04 9.92 -26.79
C GLY A 21 -12.17 8.53 -26.17
N TYR A 22 -11.70 7.49 -26.88
CA TYR A 22 -11.70 6.11 -26.37
C TYR A 22 -10.77 5.93 -25.16
N LEU A 23 -9.56 6.51 -25.20
CA LEU A 23 -8.61 6.45 -24.09
C LEU A 23 -9.13 7.22 -22.86
N PHE A 24 -9.78 8.37 -23.07
CA PHE A 24 -10.37 9.16 -22.00
C PHE A 24 -11.60 8.48 -21.36
N LEU A 25 -12.34 7.68 -22.14
CA LEU A 25 -13.43 6.87 -21.59
C LEU A 25 -12.90 5.63 -20.85
N SER A 26 -11.82 5.02 -21.35
CA SER A 26 -11.20 3.82 -20.76
C SER A 26 -10.41 4.10 -19.48
N SER A 27 -9.96 5.33 -19.24
CA SER A 27 -9.24 5.71 -18.02
C SER A 27 -10.10 5.73 -16.75
N LYS A 28 -11.42 5.50 -16.88
CA LYS A 28 -12.36 5.38 -15.74
C LYS A 28 -12.37 3.99 -15.09
N THR A 29 -11.51 3.07 -15.49
CA THR A 29 -11.26 1.88 -14.67
C THR A 29 -10.56 2.33 -13.40
N PRO A 30 -11.15 2.16 -12.20
CA PRO A 30 -10.43 2.44 -10.96
C PRO A 30 -9.20 1.55 -10.96
N PHE A 31 -8.01 2.18 -11.02
CA PHE A 31 -6.75 1.49 -10.86
C PHE A 31 -6.75 0.97 -9.42
N GLN A 32 -7.22 -0.26 -9.24
CA GLN A 32 -7.26 -0.90 -7.95
C GLN A 32 -5.81 -1.12 -7.55
N SER A 33 -5.35 -0.32 -6.58
CA SER A 33 -3.97 -0.32 -6.13
C SER A 33 -3.55 -1.76 -5.81
N ILE A 34 -2.44 -2.19 -6.42
CA ILE A 34 -1.87 -3.54 -6.25
C ILE A 34 -1.50 -3.82 -4.78
N GLU A 35 -1.48 -2.80 -3.92
CA GLU A 35 -1.34 -2.92 -2.46
C GLU A 35 -2.34 -3.88 -1.81
N ASN A 36 -3.56 -4.02 -2.35
CA ASN A 36 -4.58 -4.88 -1.75
C ASN A 36 -4.52 -6.35 -2.20
N VAL A 37 -3.68 -6.70 -3.17
CA VAL A 37 -3.61 -8.08 -3.70
C VAL A 37 -2.77 -9.00 -2.80
N ASN A 38 -1.86 -8.45 -2.00
CA ASN A 38 -1.04 -9.22 -1.06
C ASN A 38 -1.59 -9.24 0.38
N GLN A 39 -2.64 -8.47 0.67
CA GLN A 39 -3.36 -8.58 1.93
C GLN A 39 -4.39 -9.69 1.78
N GLY A 40 -3.95 -10.92 2.03
CA GLY A 40 -4.88 -12.01 2.34
C GLY A 40 -5.90 -11.53 3.38
N VAL A 41 -7.11 -12.12 3.36
CA VAL A 41 -8.35 -11.69 4.05
C VAL A 41 -8.26 -11.68 5.60
N LEU A 42 -7.07 -11.59 6.17
CA LEU A 42 -6.86 -11.50 7.59
C LEU A 42 -7.18 -10.08 8.08
N PRO A 43 -8.06 -9.95 9.08
CA PRO A 43 -8.30 -8.66 9.71
C PRO A 43 -7.00 -8.14 10.33
N SER A 44 -6.77 -6.82 10.22
CA SER A 44 -5.65 -6.17 10.91
C SER A 44 -5.79 -6.38 12.42
N LEU A 45 -4.86 -7.15 12.99
CA LEU A 45 -4.78 -7.38 14.43
C LEU A 45 -4.21 -6.11 15.06
N GLY A 46 -5.08 -5.24 15.58
CA GLY A 46 -4.66 -4.03 16.28
C GLY A 46 -3.81 -4.34 17.52
N GLU A 47 -3.09 -3.35 18.02
CA GLU A 47 -2.25 -3.38 19.23
C GLU A 47 -2.94 -3.93 20.50
N SER A 48 -4.28 -3.95 20.51
CA SER A 48 -5.14 -4.48 21.57
C SER A 48 -5.34 -6.00 21.49
N THR A 49 -4.88 -6.67 20.44
CA THR A 49 -5.12 -8.11 20.24
C THR A 49 -4.09 -8.98 20.95
N ASN A 50 -2.99 -8.42 21.47
CA ASN A 50 -1.97 -9.19 22.15
C ASN A 50 -2.34 -9.39 23.64
N PRO A 51 -2.88 -10.55 24.07
CA PRO A 51 -3.24 -10.79 25.46
C PRO A 51 -2.02 -10.82 26.39
N LEU A 52 -0.81 -10.96 25.84
CA LEU A 52 0.42 -10.96 26.62
C LEU A 52 0.93 -9.55 26.95
N LYS A 53 0.36 -8.50 26.34
CA LYS A 53 0.76 -7.11 26.59
C LYS A 53 0.50 -6.68 28.04
N ASN A 54 -0.57 -7.20 28.64
CA ASN A 54 -0.96 -6.94 30.03
C ASN A 54 -0.68 -8.13 30.95
N LYS A 55 0.18 -9.08 30.56
CA LYS A 55 0.46 -10.25 31.41
C LYS A 55 1.15 -9.80 32.71
N PRO A 56 0.75 -10.33 33.88
CA PRO A 56 1.45 -10.05 35.12
C PRO A 56 2.87 -10.61 35.06
N ASN A 57 3.83 -9.88 35.62
CA ASN A 57 5.16 -10.43 35.82
C ASN A 57 5.13 -11.44 36.97
N VAL A 58 5.00 -12.71 36.62
CA VAL A 58 4.94 -13.84 37.56
C VAL A 58 6.32 -14.32 38.01
N ASN A 59 7.42 -13.71 37.54
CA ASN A 59 8.75 -14.14 37.91
C ASN A 59 9.17 -13.52 39.27
N PRO A 60 9.20 -14.30 40.37
CA PRO A 60 9.59 -13.79 41.68
C PRO A 60 11.05 -13.33 41.71
N VAL A 61 11.91 -13.87 40.84
CA VAL A 61 13.33 -13.49 40.76
C VAL A 61 13.49 -12.04 40.28
N ASP A 62 12.57 -11.53 39.45
CA ASP A 62 12.66 -10.17 38.92
C ASP A 62 12.29 -9.09 39.95
N VAL A 63 11.48 -9.42 40.94
CA VAL A 63 11.07 -8.52 42.03
C VAL A 63 11.91 -8.69 43.28
N SER A 64 12.44 -9.90 43.53
CA SER A 64 13.19 -10.23 44.74
C SER A 64 14.70 -10.07 44.59
N ASN A 65 15.25 -9.85 43.40
CA ASN A 65 16.69 -9.68 43.22
C ASN A 65 17.13 -8.25 43.58
N PRO A 66 17.83 -8.04 44.72
CA PRO A 66 18.28 -6.71 45.15
C PRO A 66 19.42 -6.16 44.30
N PHE A 67 20.03 -6.98 43.42
CA PHE A 67 21.12 -6.61 42.52
C PHE A 67 20.65 -6.40 41.07
N ARG A 68 19.35 -6.32 40.83
CA ARG A 68 18.81 -6.13 39.46
C ARG A 68 19.28 -4.82 38.82
N SER A 69 19.49 -3.78 39.62
CA SER A 69 19.93 -2.44 39.19
C SER A 69 21.42 -2.34 38.85
N ILE A 70 22.25 -3.32 39.23
CA ILE A 70 23.71 -3.29 38.97
C ILE A 70 24.12 -4.03 37.69
N LYS A 71 23.18 -4.73 37.04
CA LYS A 71 23.47 -5.45 35.79
C LYS A 71 23.38 -4.49 34.59
N THR A 72 24.38 -3.64 34.44
CA THR A 72 24.63 -2.91 33.19
C THR A 72 25.50 -3.77 32.28
N ASN A 73 25.09 -3.95 31.02
CA ASN A 73 25.91 -4.66 30.03
C ASN A 73 27.12 -3.78 29.67
N PRO A 74 28.37 -4.21 29.93
CA PRO A 74 29.56 -3.38 29.67
C PRO A 74 29.94 -3.27 28.19
N PHE A 75 29.18 -3.90 27.29
CA PHE A 75 29.38 -3.85 25.83
C PHE A 75 28.21 -3.17 25.08
N GLN A 76 27.36 -2.43 25.79
CA GLN A 76 26.40 -1.49 25.19
C GLN A 76 27.00 -0.09 25.09
#